data_AF-A0AAY3ZZ63-F1
#
_entry.id   AF-A0AAY3ZZ63-F1
#
_cell.length_a   1.000
_cell.length_b   1.000
_cell.length_c   1.000
_cell.angle_alpha   90.00
_cell.angle_beta   90.00
_cell.angle_gamma   90.00
#
_symmetry.space_group_name_H-M   'P 1'
#
loop_
_entity.id
_entity.type
_entity.pdbx_description
1 polymer ?
#
loop_
_entity_poly.entity_id
_entity_poly.type
_entity_poly.pdbx_seq_one_letter_code
_entity_poly.pdbx_strand_id
1 'polypeptide(L)'
;MEENMEEGQTQKGCFECCIKCLGGIPYASLIATILLYAGVALFCGCGHEALSGTVTILQNYFEVVRGPIDTLDVFTMIDILKYVIYGVASAFFVYGILLMVEGFFTTGAIRDLYGDFKITTCGRCVSAWFIMLTYIFMLAWLGVTAFTSLPVFMYFNIWNMCQNTTITDGANLCLDLRQFGLVTISEERKVCTGSDKFMKMCESNELDMTFHLFICALAGAGAAVIAMAAGISALVRNYVTLTSQSLGKYCTRF
;
A
#
# COMPACT_ATOMS: atom_id res chain seq x y z
N MET A 1 -53.41 -32.41 6.07
CA MET A 1 -52.23 -32.51 5.17
C MET A 1 -51.94 -31.18 4.48
N GLU A 2 -52.23 -30.05 5.14
CA GLU A 2 -52.13 -28.70 4.53
C GLU A 2 -50.92 -27.89 5.04
N GLU A 3 -50.16 -28.39 6.02
CA GLU A 3 -49.03 -27.65 6.60
C GLU A 3 -47.71 -27.75 5.80
N ASN A 4 -47.61 -28.63 4.80
CA ASN A 4 -46.35 -28.86 4.06
C ASN A 4 -46.22 -28.06 2.75
N MET A 5 -47.19 -27.22 2.39
CA MET A 5 -47.18 -26.50 1.12
C MET A 5 -46.72 -25.03 1.24
N GLU A 6 -46.67 -24.46 2.45
CA GLU A 6 -46.16 -23.10 2.69
C GLU A 6 -44.63 -23.04 2.87
N GLU A 7 -43.97 -24.07 3.42
CA GLU A 7 -42.50 -24.07 3.59
C GLU A 7 -41.75 -24.06 2.26
N GLY A 8 -42.28 -24.69 1.21
CA GLY A 8 -41.66 -24.77 -0.12
C GLY A 8 -41.70 -23.47 -0.93
N GLN A 9 -42.63 -22.54 -0.64
CA GLN A 9 -42.68 -21.22 -1.28
C GLN A 9 -41.80 -20.20 -0.54
N THR A 10 -41.75 -20.26 0.80
CA THR A 10 -40.90 -19.38 1.62
C THR A 10 -39.40 -19.65 1.39
N GLN A 11 -39.01 -20.91 1.18
CA GLN A 11 -37.61 -21.29 0.91
C GLN A 11 -37.11 -20.79 -0.46
N LYS A 12 -37.95 -20.80 -1.51
CA LYS A 12 -37.62 -20.22 -2.82
C LYS A 12 -37.48 -18.69 -2.77
N GLY A 13 -38.35 -18.01 -2.01
CA GLY A 13 -38.27 -16.56 -1.79
C GLY A 13 -36.99 -16.14 -1.07
N CYS A 14 -36.53 -16.91 -0.07
CA CYS A 14 -35.28 -16.63 0.64
C CYS A 14 -34.04 -16.85 -0.22
N PHE A 15 -34.06 -17.85 -1.11
CA PHE A 15 -32.95 -18.14 -2.03
C PHE A 15 -32.85 -17.10 -3.17
N GLU A 16 -33.98 -16.64 -3.71
CA GLU A 16 -34.01 -15.51 -4.66
C GLU A 16 -33.60 -14.19 -4.02
N CYS A 17 -33.97 -13.95 -2.76
CA CYS A 17 -33.49 -12.82 -1.98
C CYS A 17 -31.98 -12.90 -1.77
N CYS A 18 -31.45 -14.08 -1.41
CA CYS A 18 -30.01 -14.32 -1.24
C CYS A 18 -29.24 -14.14 -2.55
N ILE A 19 -29.74 -14.64 -3.69
CA ILE A 19 -29.13 -14.43 -5.01
C ILE A 19 -29.18 -12.97 -5.43
N LYS A 20 -30.27 -12.23 -5.15
CA LYS A 20 -30.34 -10.78 -5.38
C LYS A 20 -29.39 -10.00 -4.47
N CYS A 21 -29.20 -10.42 -3.22
CA CYS A 21 -28.23 -9.85 -2.29
C CYS A 21 -26.78 -10.14 -2.73
N LEU A 22 -26.47 -11.39 -3.12
CA LEU A 22 -25.15 -11.78 -3.64
C LEU A 22 -24.85 -11.08 -4.96
N GLY A 23 -25.83 -10.91 -5.84
CA GLY A 23 -25.70 -10.14 -7.09
C GLY A 23 -25.60 -8.63 -6.86
N GLY A 24 -25.98 -8.17 -5.67
CA GLY A 24 -25.88 -6.77 -5.24
C GLY A 24 -24.54 -6.40 -4.62
N ILE A 25 -23.57 -7.31 -4.52
CA ILE A 25 -22.24 -6.99 -3.97
C ILE A 25 -21.34 -6.43 -5.08
N PRO A 26 -20.67 -5.28 -4.87
CA PRO A 26 -19.75 -4.71 -5.85
C PRO A 26 -18.42 -5.48 -5.83
N TYR A 27 -18.39 -6.73 -6.31
CA TYR A 27 -17.22 -7.61 -6.22
C TYR A 27 -15.92 -6.96 -6.72
N ALA A 28 -15.99 -6.18 -7.80
CA ALA A 28 -14.82 -5.46 -8.31
C ALA A 28 -14.28 -4.41 -7.33
N SER A 29 -15.16 -3.64 -6.69
CA SER A 29 -14.76 -2.64 -5.69
C SER A 29 -14.29 -3.30 -4.39
N LEU A 30 -14.97 -4.38 -3.97
CA LEU A 30 -14.60 -5.15 -2.78
C LEU A 30 -13.21 -5.78 -2.92
N ILE A 31 -12.92 -6.43 -4.05
CA ILE A 31 -11.60 -7.02 -4.33
C ILE A 31 -10.53 -5.93 -4.38
N ALA A 32 -10.81 -4.79 -5.02
CA ALA A 32 -9.88 -3.66 -5.05
C ALA A 32 -9.58 -3.12 -3.64
N THR A 33 -10.60 -2.98 -2.77
CA THR A 33 -10.41 -2.52 -1.38
C THR A 33 -9.62 -3.53 -0.54
N ILE A 34 -9.87 -4.83 -0.69
CA ILE A 34 -9.09 -5.88 0.00
C ILE A 34 -7.63 -5.83 -0.45
N LEU A 35 -7.38 -5.73 -1.75
CA LEU A 35 -6.03 -5.63 -2.28
C LEU A 35 -5.33 -4.35 -1.83
N LEU A 36 -6.06 -3.24 -1.74
CA LEU A 36 -5.56 -1.98 -1.18
C LEU A 36 -5.13 -2.16 0.27
N TYR A 37 -5.98 -2.75 1.12
CA TYR A 37 -5.62 -3.00 2.52
C TYR A 37 -4.44 -3.94 2.66
N ALA A 38 -4.40 -5.03 1.90
CA ALA A 38 -3.29 -5.95 1.91
C ALA A 38 -1.98 -5.24 1.50
N GLY A 39 -1.99 -4.46 0.42
CA GLY A 39 -0.83 -3.71 -0.05
C GLY A 39 -0.34 -2.67 0.96
N VAL A 40 -1.24 -1.85 1.50
CA VAL A 40 -0.91 -0.83 2.50
C VAL A 40 -0.41 -1.47 3.79
N ALA A 41 -1.07 -2.51 4.30
CA ALA A 41 -0.65 -3.18 5.52
C ALA A 41 0.72 -3.83 5.37
N LEU A 42 0.98 -4.44 4.21
CA LEU A 42 2.28 -5.05 3.91
C LEU A 42 3.38 -3.98 3.77
N PHE A 43 3.09 -2.87 3.09
CA PHE A 43 4.00 -1.72 3.02
C PHE A 43 4.33 -1.15 4.41
N CYS A 44 3.30 -0.86 5.21
CA CYS A 44 3.46 -0.25 6.53
C CYS A 44 4.14 -1.19 7.53
N GLY A 45 3.74 -2.46 7.58
CA GLY A 45 4.31 -3.46 8.48
C GLY A 45 5.76 -3.78 8.13
N CYS A 46 6.02 -4.21 6.89
CA CYS A 46 7.38 -4.53 6.46
C CYS A 46 8.28 -3.30 6.45
N GLY A 47 7.75 -2.12 6.10
CA GLY A 47 8.47 -0.86 6.18
C GLY A 47 8.89 -0.51 7.61
N HIS A 48 7.98 -0.60 8.59
CA HIS A 48 8.30 -0.31 9.99
C HIS A 48 9.43 -1.19 10.53
N GLU A 49 9.33 -2.50 10.28
CA GLU A 49 10.33 -3.46 10.71
C GLU A 49 11.67 -3.26 9.96
N ALA A 50 11.64 -2.94 8.66
CA ALA A 50 12.83 -2.67 7.86
C ALA A 50 13.58 -1.41 8.34
N LEU A 51 12.83 -0.34 8.66
CA LEU A 51 13.41 0.87 9.24
C LEU A 51 13.98 0.62 10.63
N SER A 52 13.34 -0.22 11.45
CA SER A 52 13.88 -0.63 12.75
C SER A 52 15.18 -1.44 12.62
N GLY A 53 15.24 -2.40 11.70
CA GLY A 53 16.46 -3.16 11.41
C GLY A 53 17.60 -2.26 10.91
N THR A 54 17.27 -1.26 10.08
CA THR A 54 18.26 -0.28 9.60
C THR A 54 18.89 0.51 10.77
N VAL A 55 18.12 0.88 11.79
CA VAL A 55 18.65 1.54 13.00
C VAL A 55 19.63 0.62 13.74
N THR A 56 19.26 -0.65 13.94
CA THR A 56 20.10 -1.64 14.62
C THR A 56 21.42 -1.83 13.87
N ILE A 57 21.38 -1.94 12.54
CA ILE A 57 22.59 -2.11 11.72
C ILE A 57 23.49 -0.88 11.84
N LEU A 58 22.92 0.32 11.75
CA LEU A 58 23.67 1.57 11.80
C LEU A 58 24.35 1.80 13.16
N GLN A 59 23.72 1.36 14.25
CA GLN A 59 24.27 1.44 15.60
C GLN A 59 25.33 0.38 15.87
N ASN A 60 25.07 -0.88 15.50
CA ASN A 60 25.93 -2.01 15.86
C ASN A 60 27.16 -2.16 14.97
N TYR A 61 27.05 -1.84 13.68
CA TYR A 61 28.12 -2.09 12.71
C TYR A 61 28.87 -0.83 12.26
N PHE A 62 28.18 0.30 12.19
CA PHE A 62 28.76 1.59 11.79
C PHE A 62 29.04 2.53 12.98
N GLU A 63 28.73 2.09 14.20
CA GLU A 63 28.91 2.83 15.46
C GLU A 63 28.36 4.26 15.38
N VAL A 64 27.30 4.48 14.59
CA VAL A 64 26.68 5.79 14.45
C VAL A 64 25.91 6.06 15.73
N VAL A 65 26.44 6.97 16.54
CA VAL A 65 25.80 7.44 17.76
C VAL A 65 24.77 8.49 17.37
N ARG A 66 23.59 8.47 18.00
CA ARG A 66 22.59 9.53 17.81
C ARG A 66 23.21 10.87 18.21
N GLY A 67 23.35 11.80 17.27
CA GLY A 67 23.76 13.16 17.56
C GLY A 67 22.69 13.91 18.39
N PRO A 68 23.06 15.02 19.04
CA PRO A 68 22.08 15.90 19.65
C PRO A 68 21.05 16.39 18.61
N ILE A 69 19.82 16.64 19.09
CA ILE A 69 18.58 16.88 18.30
C ILE A 69 18.69 18.02 17.26
N ASP A 70 19.73 18.86 17.34
CA ASP A 70 19.92 20.05 16.52
C ASP A 70 20.57 19.79 15.14
N THR A 71 21.07 18.58 14.86
CA THR A 71 21.56 18.19 13.52
C THR A 71 20.60 17.20 12.84
N LEU A 72 20.34 17.40 11.54
CA LEU A 72 19.46 16.56 10.73
C LEU A 72 20.09 15.17 10.49
N ASP A 73 20.12 14.35 11.52
CA ASP A 73 20.70 13.00 11.50
C ASP A 73 19.72 11.96 10.93
N VAL A 74 20.29 10.88 10.39
CA VAL A 74 19.56 9.75 9.80
C VAL A 74 18.57 9.11 10.75
N PHE A 75 18.89 9.06 12.05
CA PHE A 75 17.97 8.51 13.06
C PHE A 75 16.68 9.33 13.15
N THR A 76 16.77 10.65 13.14
CA THR A 76 15.61 11.54 13.13
C THR A 76 14.78 11.36 11.86
N MET A 77 15.44 11.20 10.70
CA MET A 77 14.76 10.88 9.43
C MET A 77 14.02 9.55 9.50
N ILE A 78 14.62 8.51 10.06
CA ILE A 78 13.99 7.19 10.24
C ILE A 78 12.77 7.29 11.15
N ASP A 79 12.87 8.02 12.27
CA ASP A 79 11.75 8.20 13.18
C ASP A 79 10.59 8.97 12.51
N ILE A 80 10.88 10.02 11.74
CA ILE A 80 9.88 10.74 10.94
C ILE A 80 9.18 9.79 9.96
N LEU A 81 9.93 8.95 9.24
CA LEU A 81 9.36 7.98 8.30
C LEU A 81 8.44 6.96 9.00
N LYS A 82 8.80 6.50 10.20
CA LYS A 82 7.94 5.62 11.01
C LYS A 82 6.63 6.31 11.41
N TYR A 83 6.68 7.57 11.84
CA TYR A 83 5.46 8.35 12.13
C TYR A 83 4.56 8.52 10.90
N VAL A 84 5.16 8.77 9.73
CA VAL A 84 4.42 8.86 8.47
C VAL A 84 3.73 7.53 8.13
N ILE A 85 4.40 6.38 8.35
CA ILE A 85 3.83 5.05 8.12
C ILE A 85 2.55 4.83 8.96
N TYR A 86 2.56 5.22 10.24
CA TYR A 86 1.38 5.12 11.10
C TYR A 86 0.23 6.03 10.63
N GLY A 87 0.57 7.25 10.19
CA GLY A 87 -0.39 8.17 9.59
C GLY A 87 -1.03 7.60 8.31
N VAL A 88 -0.21 7.05 7.41
CA VAL A 88 -0.68 6.42 6.17
C VAL A 88 -1.59 5.23 6.46
N ALA A 89 -1.20 4.36 7.40
CA ALA A 89 -2.00 3.18 7.75
C ALA A 89 -3.42 3.56 8.20
N SER A 90 -3.54 4.54 9.10
CA SER A 90 -4.84 5.00 9.61
C SER A 90 -5.67 5.74 8.54
N ALA A 91 -5.05 6.60 7.74
CA ALA A 91 -5.73 7.33 6.67
C ALA A 91 -6.29 6.39 5.59
N PHE A 92 -5.49 5.41 5.15
CA PHE A 92 -5.90 4.43 4.15
C PHE A 92 -6.93 3.43 4.68
N PHE A 93 -6.90 3.13 5.99
CA PHE A 93 -7.96 2.34 6.63
C PHE A 93 -9.33 3.02 6.46
N VAL A 94 -9.44 4.29 6.85
CA VAL A 94 -10.67 5.08 6.69
C VAL A 94 -11.04 5.22 5.21
N TYR A 95 -10.06 5.47 4.35
CA TYR A 95 -10.28 5.61 2.92
C TYR A 95 -10.87 4.35 2.28
N GLY A 96 -10.39 3.16 2.65
CA GLY A 96 -10.94 1.90 2.15
C GLY A 96 -12.39 1.68 2.56
N ILE A 97 -12.80 2.11 3.76
CA ILE A 97 -14.20 2.06 4.20
C ILE A 97 -15.05 2.98 3.31
N LEU A 98 -14.57 4.20 3.04
CA LEU A 98 -15.26 5.14 2.15
C LEU A 98 -15.45 4.56 0.74
N LEU A 99 -14.41 3.91 0.18
CA LEU A 99 -14.50 3.24 -1.12
C LEU A 99 -15.48 2.06 -1.11
N MET A 100 -15.50 1.27 -0.04
CA MET A 100 -16.44 0.15 0.11
C MET A 100 -17.89 0.64 0.18
N VAL A 101 -18.15 1.70 0.97
CA VAL A 101 -19.46 2.36 1.05
C VAL A 101 -19.89 2.92 -0.31
N GLU A 102 -18.97 3.55 -1.03
CA GLU A 102 -19.22 4.11 -2.37
C GLU A 102 -19.56 3.01 -3.40
N GLY A 103 -18.91 1.86 -3.30
CA GLY A 103 -19.20 0.65 -4.08
C GLY A 103 -20.60 0.11 -3.83
N PHE A 104 -21.00 -0.04 -2.56
CA PHE A 104 -22.33 -0.53 -2.18
C PHE A 104 -23.45 0.42 -2.62
N PHE A 105 -23.23 1.72 -2.53
CA PHE A 105 -24.20 2.69 -3.03
C PHE A 105 -24.36 2.69 -4.55
N THR A 106 -23.40 2.12 -5.30
CA THR A 106 -23.53 2.00 -6.75
C THR A 106 -24.27 0.72 -7.17
N THR A 107 -24.22 -0.33 -6.37
CA THR A 107 -24.89 -1.59 -6.69
C THR A 107 -26.41 -1.49 -6.65
N GLY A 108 -27.06 -2.07 -7.66
CA GLY A 108 -28.49 -1.91 -7.91
C GLY A 108 -29.41 -2.37 -6.78
N ALA A 109 -28.96 -3.29 -5.91
CA ALA A 109 -29.76 -3.83 -4.82
C ALA A 109 -30.07 -2.79 -3.71
N ILE A 110 -29.15 -1.87 -3.43
CA ILE A 110 -29.35 -0.81 -2.40
C ILE A 110 -29.96 0.45 -3.00
N ARG A 111 -29.73 0.68 -4.30
CA ARG A 111 -30.32 1.79 -5.05
C ARG A 111 -31.85 1.77 -5.06
N ASP A 112 -32.45 0.58 -5.02
CA ASP A 112 -33.90 0.39 -4.98
C ASP A 112 -34.50 0.74 -3.59
N LEU A 113 -33.71 0.59 -2.51
CA LEU A 113 -34.13 0.89 -1.14
C LEU A 113 -33.90 2.35 -0.72
N TYR A 114 -32.81 2.99 -1.17
CA TYR A 114 -32.42 4.35 -0.73
C TYR A 114 -32.75 5.47 -1.74
N GLY A 115 -33.44 5.12 -2.84
CA GLY A 115 -33.88 6.08 -3.84
C GLY A 115 -32.74 6.65 -4.70
N ASP A 116 -33.13 7.36 -5.75
CA ASP A 116 -32.31 7.94 -6.81
C ASP A 116 -31.29 9.03 -6.35
N PHE A 117 -30.85 9.05 -5.10
CA PHE A 117 -29.95 10.09 -4.56
C PHE A 117 -28.63 10.18 -5.36
N LYS A 118 -28.05 9.06 -5.78
CA LYS A 118 -26.86 9.03 -6.66
C LYS A 118 -27.16 9.45 -8.12
N ILE A 119 -28.42 9.49 -8.55
CA ILE A 119 -28.85 9.95 -9.89
C ILE A 119 -28.95 11.49 -9.93
N THR A 120 -29.13 12.14 -8.79
CA THR A 120 -29.07 13.61 -8.69
C THR A 120 -27.67 14.13 -9.05
N THR A 121 -27.58 15.35 -9.56
CA THR A 121 -26.32 16.01 -9.93
C THR A 121 -25.29 15.99 -8.79
N CYS A 122 -25.73 16.10 -7.53
CA CYS A 122 -24.88 16.06 -6.34
C CYS A 122 -24.19 14.70 -6.17
N GLY A 123 -24.91 13.59 -6.34
CA GLY A 123 -24.35 12.24 -6.24
C GLY A 123 -23.30 11.92 -7.30
N ARG A 124 -23.48 12.47 -8.52
CA ARG A 124 -22.49 12.36 -9.61
C ARG A 124 -21.23 13.15 -9.31
N CYS A 125 -21.35 14.36 -8.74
CA CYS A 125 -20.21 15.15 -8.29
C CYS A 125 -19.41 14.42 -7.20
N VAL A 126 -20.08 13.79 -6.24
CA VAL A 126 -19.43 13.02 -5.17
C VAL A 126 -18.67 11.82 -5.75
N SER A 127 -19.29 11.03 -6.65
CA SER A 127 -18.61 9.88 -7.28
C SER A 127 -17.42 10.32 -8.16
N ALA A 128 -17.56 11.42 -8.91
CA ALA A 128 -16.45 12.00 -9.66
C ALA A 128 -15.31 12.47 -8.75
N TRP A 129 -15.62 13.01 -7.57
CA TRP A 129 -14.63 13.41 -6.58
C TRP A 129 -13.84 12.22 -6.04
N PHE A 130 -14.50 11.10 -5.75
CA PHE A 130 -13.82 9.85 -5.36
C PHE A 130 -12.91 9.30 -6.46
N ILE A 131 -13.30 9.39 -7.74
CA ILE A 131 -12.44 9.03 -8.87
C ILE A 131 -11.17 9.89 -8.90
N MET A 132 -11.33 11.22 -8.83
CA MET A 132 -10.21 12.17 -8.83
C MET A 132 -9.28 11.93 -7.64
N LEU A 133 -9.83 11.73 -6.45
CA LEU A 133 -9.06 11.50 -5.23
C LEU A 133 -8.31 10.16 -5.26
N THR A 134 -8.95 9.08 -5.74
CA THR A 134 -8.26 7.78 -5.94
C THR A 134 -7.10 7.91 -6.93
N TYR A 135 -7.30 8.71 -7.99
CA TYR A 135 -6.26 8.95 -8.99
C TYR A 135 -5.05 9.70 -8.41
N ILE A 136 -5.28 10.73 -7.59
CA ILE A 136 -4.20 11.46 -6.90
C ILE A 136 -3.43 10.51 -5.97
N PHE A 137 -4.12 9.65 -5.21
CA PHE A 137 -3.46 8.67 -4.37
C PHE A 137 -2.68 7.63 -5.18
N MET A 138 -3.20 7.16 -6.31
CA MET A 138 -2.45 6.27 -7.20
C MET A 138 -1.12 6.89 -7.64
N LEU A 139 -1.11 8.17 -8.02
CA LEU A 139 0.12 8.90 -8.37
C LEU A 139 1.06 9.06 -7.16
N ALA A 140 0.53 9.36 -5.98
CA ALA A 140 1.32 9.45 -4.76
C ALA A 140 2.01 8.12 -4.44
N TRP A 141 1.30 6.99 -4.54
CA TRP A 141 1.86 5.66 -4.28
C TRP A 141 2.85 5.19 -5.36
N LEU A 142 2.73 5.67 -6.60
CA LEU A 142 3.79 5.50 -7.59
C LEU A 142 5.08 6.20 -7.15
N GLY A 143 4.96 7.41 -6.61
CA GLY A 143 6.09 8.13 -5.99
C GLY A 143 6.69 7.38 -4.81
N VAL A 144 5.85 6.82 -3.92
CA VAL A 144 6.29 5.99 -2.79
C VAL A 144 7.03 4.76 -3.30
N THR A 145 6.49 4.06 -4.30
CA THR A 145 7.12 2.88 -4.90
C THR A 145 8.52 3.23 -5.45
N ALA A 146 8.63 4.33 -6.20
CA ALA A 146 9.92 4.80 -6.71
C ALA A 146 10.90 5.13 -5.58
N PHE A 147 10.47 5.85 -4.54
CA PHE A 147 11.32 6.19 -3.41
C PHE A 147 11.77 4.94 -2.62
N THR A 148 10.88 3.97 -2.45
CA THR A 148 11.18 2.71 -1.72
C THR A 148 12.09 1.78 -2.50
N SER A 149 12.22 1.94 -3.82
CA SER A 149 13.22 1.22 -4.61
C SER A 149 14.66 1.63 -4.27
N LEU A 150 14.88 2.84 -3.75
CA LEU A 150 16.21 3.32 -3.37
C LEU A 150 16.86 2.46 -2.27
N PRO A 151 16.24 2.26 -1.08
CA PRO A 151 16.82 1.37 -0.07
C PRO A 151 16.96 -0.07 -0.57
N VAL A 152 16.01 -0.59 -1.36
CA VAL A 152 16.13 -1.93 -1.97
C VAL A 152 17.39 -2.03 -2.83
N PHE A 153 17.65 -1.03 -3.66
CA PHE A 153 18.86 -0.96 -4.48
C PHE A 153 20.12 -0.87 -3.60
N MET A 154 20.12 -0.07 -2.53
CA MET A 154 21.25 -0.01 -1.60
C MET A 154 21.56 -1.39 -1.01
N TYR A 155 20.58 -2.05 -0.39
CA TYR A 155 20.78 -3.35 0.23
C TYR A 155 21.16 -4.43 -0.78
N PHE A 156 20.64 -4.37 -2.01
CA PHE A 156 21.06 -5.27 -3.09
C PHE A 156 22.55 -5.11 -3.44
N ASN A 157 23.05 -3.88 -3.49
CA ASN A 157 24.48 -3.64 -3.70
C ASN A 157 25.33 -4.16 -2.53
N ILE A 158 24.88 -3.97 -1.28
CA ILE A 158 25.57 -4.50 -0.09
C ILE A 158 25.61 -6.02 -0.13
N TRP A 159 24.48 -6.66 -0.42
CA TRP A 159 24.39 -8.12 -0.56
C TRP A 159 25.33 -8.66 -1.64
N ASN A 160 25.35 -8.03 -2.82
CA ASN A 160 26.27 -8.41 -3.90
C ASN A 160 27.73 -8.24 -3.49
N MET A 161 28.07 -7.19 -2.73
CA MET A 161 29.42 -7.03 -2.17
C MET A 161 29.76 -8.16 -1.19
N CYS A 162 28.84 -8.53 -0.29
CA CYS A 162 29.03 -9.65 0.63
C CYS A 162 29.36 -10.96 -0.12
N GLN A 163 28.64 -11.25 -1.21
CA GLN A 163 28.88 -12.43 -2.04
C GLN A 163 30.21 -12.33 -2.80
N ASN A 164 30.50 -11.19 -3.44
CA ASN A 164 31.69 -11.04 -4.29
C ASN A 164 33.01 -10.98 -3.48
N THR A 165 32.95 -10.58 -2.21
CA THR A 165 34.07 -10.62 -1.26
C THR A 165 34.62 -12.03 -1.07
N THR A 166 33.75 -13.04 -1.09
CA THR A 166 34.16 -14.45 -0.87
C THR A 166 34.98 -15.03 -2.03
N ILE A 167 34.99 -14.36 -3.19
CA ILE A 167 35.61 -14.87 -4.44
C ILE A 167 36.89 -14.09 -4.80
N THR A 168 37.04 -12.85 -4.31
CA THR A 168 38.18 -11.99 -4.63
C THR A 168 38.95 -11.60 -3.37
N ASP A 169 39.86 -12.48 -2.95
CA ASP A 169 40.92 -12.14 -1.98
C ASP A 169 41.69 -10.89 -2.50
N GLY A 170 41.45 -9.73 -1.90
CA GLY A 170 42.37 -8.59 -1.99
C GLY A 170 41.88 -7.28 -2.60
N ALA A 171 40.62 -7.14 -3.02
CA ALA A 171 40.08 -5.81 -3.35
C ALA A 171 39.49 -5.15 -2.09
N ASN A 172 40.18 -4.15 -1.53
CA ASN A 172 39.68 -3.33 -0.43
C ASN A 172 38.53 -2.43 -0.92
N LEU A 173 37.35 -3.00 -1.12
CA LEU A 173 36.14 -2.24 -1.41
C LEU A 173 35.61 -1.66 -0.09
N CYS A 174 35.36 -0.35 -0.06
CA CYS A 174 34.89 0.32 1.15
C CYS A 174 33.51 0.90 0.90
N LEU A 175 32.55 0.51 1.74
CA LEU A 175 31.21 1.07 1.77
C LEU A 175 31.29 2.38 2.55
N ASP A 176 31.14 3.50 1.83
CA ASP A 176 31.10 4.83 2.40
C ASP A 176 29.64 5.32 2.48
N LEU A 177 29.16 5.53 3.71
CA LEU A 177 27.81 6.04 3.99
C LEU A 177 27.58 7.47 3.45
N ARG A 178 28.65 8.21 3.15
CA ARG A 178 28.58 9.56 2.57
C ARG A 178 27.96 9.56 1.18
N GLN A 179 28.21 8.53 0.38
CA GLN A 179 27.64 8.42 -0.97
C GLN A 179 26.11 8.29 -0.94
N PHE A 180 25.57 7.88 0.20
CA PHE A 180 24.14 7.68 0.44
C PHE A 180 23.50 8.85 1.22
N GLY A 181 24.27 9.90 1.52
CA GLY A 181 23.79 11.09 2.24
C GLY A 181 23.43 10.82 3.70
N LEU A 182 23.88 9.70 4.27
CA LEU A 182 23.53 9.25 5.62
C LEU A 182 24.42 9.89 6.72
N VAL A 183 25.53 10.53 6.37
CA VAL A 183 26.44 11.16 7.34
C VAL A 183 27.01 12.46 6.76
N THR A 184 27.29 13.44 7.62
CA THR A 184 27.95 14.68 7.23
C THR A 184 29.38 14.42 6.74
N ILE A 185 29.88 15.29 5.85
CA ILE A 185 31.17 15.19 5.15
C ILE A 185 32.42 15.06 6.03
N SER A 186 32.28 15.23 7.35
CA SER A 186 33.38 15.42 8.29
C SER A 186 33.77 14.18 9.10
N GLU A 187 33.06 13.06 9.01
CA GLU A 187 33.45 11.80 9.68
C GLU A 187 33.75 10.70 8.65
N GLU A 188 34.97 10.14 8.66
CA GLU A 188 35.33 8.98 7.84
C GLU A 188 34.64 7.71 8.37
N ARG A 189 33.37 7.50 8.01
CA ARG A 189 32.62 6.28 8.34
C ARG A 189 32.56 5.34 7.13
N LYS A 190 33.75 4.89 6.72
CA LYS A 190 33.93 3.86 5.69
C LYS A 190 34.05 2.49 6.34
N VAL A 191 33.19 1.55 5.95
CA VAL A 191 33.33 0.14 6.37
C VAL A 191 33.88 -0.63 5.18
N CYS A 192 35.12 -1.07 5.31
CA CYS A 192 35.82 -1.80 4.27
C CYS A 192 35.62 -3.31 4.42
N THR A 193 35.64 -3.98 3.28
CA THR A 193 35.52 -5.43 3.13
C THR A 193 36.51 -6.22 4.01
N GLY A 194 37.69 -5.66 4.29
CA GLY A 194 38.70 -6.26 5.17
C GLY A 194 38.48 -6.06 6.68
N SER A 195 37.34 -5.49 7.12
CA SER A 195 37.05 -5.30 8.55
C SER A 195 36.18 -6.44 9.12
N ASP A 196 36.50 -6.89 10.34
CA ASP A 196 35.71 -7.94 11.03
C ASP A 196 34.23 -7.55 11.20
N LYS A 197 33.95 -6.25 11.29
CA LYS A 197 32.59 -5.71 11.40
C LYS A 197 31.79 -5.92 10.10
N PHE A 198 32.42 -5.76 8.93
CA PHE A 198 31.79 -6.01 7.64
C PHE A 198 31.44 -7.49 7.44
N MET A 199 32.39 -8.38 7.75
CA MET A 199 32.18 -9.83 7.64
C MET A 199 31.06 -10.30 8.57
N LYS A 200 31.04 -9.83 9.82
CA LYS A 200 29.95 -10.13 10.78
C LYS A 200 28.60 -9.55 10.37
N MET A 201 28.57 -8.42 9.65
CA MET A 201 27.34 -7.85 9.10
C MET A 201 26.81 -8.70 7.94
N CYS A 202 27.69 -9.15 7.04
CA CYS A 202 27.33 -10.01 5.91
C CYS A 202 26.84 -11.40 6.34
N GLU A 203 27.33 -11.93 7.46
CA GLU A 203 26.86 -13.20 8.03
C GLU A 203 25.62 -13.01 8.93
N SER A 204 25.23 -11.77 9.22
CA SER A 204 24.11 -11.49 10.14
C SER A 204 22.75 -11.78 9.51
N ASN A 205 21.89 -12.44 10.27
CA ASN A 205 20.49 -12.63 9.91
C ASN A 205 19.69 -11.30 9.91
N GLU A 206 20.18 -10.27 10.60
CA GLU A 206 19.55 -8.94 10.64
C GLU A 206 19.59 -8.25 9.28
N LEU A 207 20.70 -8.35 8.55
CA LEU A 207 20.86 -7.78 7.21
C LEU A 207 19.94 -8.50 6.20
N ASP A 208 19.95 -9.83 6.21
CA ASP A 208 19.13 -10.66 5.31
C ASP A 208 17.63 -10.43 5.53
N MET A 209 17.19 -10.43 6.79
CA MET A 209 15.80 -10.14 7.15
C MET A 209 15.40 -8.73 6.70
N THR A 210 16.22 -7.72 6.98
CA THR A 210 15.93 -6.32 6.61
C THR A 210 15.81 -6.15 5.07
N PHE A 211 16.66 -6.83 4.29
CA PHE A 211 16.58 -6.82 2.83
C PHE A 211 15.26 -7.39 2.31
N HIS A 212 14.85 -8.57 2.80
CA HIS A 212 13.57 -9.18 2.43
C HIS A 212 12.38 -8.30 2.82
N LEU A 213 12.44 -7.66 3.99
CA LEU A 213 11.41 -6.75 4.44
C LEU A 213 11.28 -5.51 3.53
N PHE A 214 12.38 -4.96 3.02
CA PHE A 214 12.33 -3.86 2.04
C PHE A 214 11.73 -4.31 0.69
N ILE A 215 12.04 -5.52 0.22
CA ILE A 215 11.43 -6.08 -0.99
C ILE A 215 9.92 -6.28 -0.79
N CYS A 216 9.52 -6.85 0.34
CA CYS A 216 8.12 -6.98 0.70
C CYS A 216 7.45 -5.60 0.71
N ALA A 217 8.03 -4.60 1.37
CA ALA A 217 7.47 -3.25 1.39
C ALA A 217 7.27 -2.68 -0.03
N LEU A 218 8.27 -2.82 -0.92
CA LEU A 218 8.15 -2.41 -2.32
C LEU A 218 7.00 -3.13 -3.05
N ALA A 219 6.87 -4.44 -2.85
CA ALA A 219 5.77 -5.22 -3.41
C ALA A 219 4.40 -4.77 -2.87
N GLY A 220 4.32 -4.43 -1.58
CA GLY A 220 3.12 -3.88 -0.94
C GLY A 220 2.71 -2.53 -1.54
N ALA A 221 3.67 -1.63 -1.76
CA ALA A 221 3.44 -0.35 -2.42
C ALA A 221 2.95 -0.55 -3.88
N GLY A 222 3.58 -1.47 -4.63
CA GLY A 222 3.12 -1.84 -5.97
C GLY A 222 1.72 -2.43 -5.99
N ALA A 223 1.39 -3.31 -5.03
CA ALA A 223 0.06 -3.88 -4.89
C ALA A 223 -0.99 -2.79 -4.60
N ALA A 224 -0.68 -1.79 -3.78
CA ALA A 224 -1.55 -0.64 -3.53
C ALA A 224 -1.82 0.18 -4.80
N VAL A 225 -0.81 0.39 -5.65
CA VAL A 225 -0.97 1.05 -6.96
C VAL A 225 -1.92 0.25 -7.86
N ILE A 226 -1.71 -1.06 -7.98
CA ILE A 226 -2.56 -1.95 -8.77
C ILE A 226 -4.00 -1.93 -8.25
N ALA A 227 -4.17 -1.97 -6.92
CA ALA A 227 -5.47 -1.91 -6.28
C ALA A 227 -6.21 -0.61 -6.60
N MET A 228 -5.52 0.54 -6.55
CA MET A 228 -6.13 1.84 -6.90
C MET A 228 -6.43 1.94 -8.39
N ALA A 229 -5.59 1.43 -9.28
CA ALA A 229 -5.89 1.38 -10.71
C ALA A 229 -7.13 0.51 -11.00
N ALA A 230 -7.23 -0.65 -10.36
CA ALA A 230 -8.40 -1.52 -10.43
C ALA A 230 -9.66 -0.82 -9.85
N GLY A 231 -9.50 -0.13 -8.72
CA GLY A 231 -10.54 0.67 -8.08
C GLY A 231 -11.08 1.78 -8.98
N ILE A 232 -10.20 2.56 -9.61
CA ILE A 232 -10.57 3.61 -10.59
C ILE A 232 -11.34 2.99 -11.75
N SER A 233 -10.89 1.86 -12.29
CA SER A 233 -11.61 1.19 -13.39
C SER A 233 -13.04 0.81 -12.99
N ALA A 234 -13.24 0.35 -11.74
CA ALA A 234 -14.55 0.01 -11.22
C ALA A 234 -15.41 1.26 -11.00
N LEU A 235 -14.84 2.31 -10.40
CA LEU A 235 -15.49 3.59 -10.18
C LEU A 235 -15.94 4.26 -11.49
N VAL A 236 -15.11 4.23 -12.53
CA VAL A 236 -15.44 4.81 -13.84
C VAL A 236 -16.57 4.03 -14.52
N ARG A 237 -16.52 2.68 -14.51
CA ARG A 237 -17.62 1.85 -15.04
C ARG A 237 -18.94 2.20 -14.34
N ASN A 238 -18.89 2.26 -13.02
CA ASN A 238 -19.99 2.65 -12.15
C ASN A 238 -20.55 4.04 -12.51
N TYR A 239 -19.67 5.05 -12.67
CA TYR A 239 -20.04 6.41 -13.04
C TYR A 239 -20.69 6.51 -14.43
N VAL A 240 -20.17 5.76 -15.41
CA VAL A 240 -20.73 5.71 -16.78
C VAL A 240 -22.11 5.05 -16.78
N THR A 241 -22.27 3.93 -16.08
CA THR A 241 -23.57 3.24 -15.96
C THR A 241 -24.62 4.15 -15.33
N LEU A 242 -24.27 4.87 -14.26
CA LEU A 242 -25.16 5.85 -13.62
C LEU A 242 -25.55 6.97 -14.59
N THR A 243 -24.58 7.48 -15.36
CA THR A 243 -24.83 8.53 -16.35
C THR A 243 -25.76 8.06 -17.48
N SER A 244 -25.52 6.86 -18.03
CA SER A 244 -26.35 6.28 -19.10
C SER A 244 -27.80 6.07 -18.66
N GLN A 245 -28.02 5.55 -17.45
CA GLN A 245 -29.37 5.32 -16.92
C GLN A 245 -30.11 6.63 -16.63
N SER A 246 -29.40 7.68 -16.21
CA SER A 246 -30.01 9.01 -16.08
C SER A 246 -30.51 9.54 -17.42
N LEU A 247 -29.71 9.43 -18.49
CA LEU A 247 -30.10 9.84 -19.84
C LEU A 247 -31.31 9.04 -20.35
N GLY A 248 -31.35 7.73 -20.10
CA GLY A 248 -32.48 6.88 -20.45
C GLY A 248 -33.81 7.31 -19.83
N LYS A 249 -33.80 7.79 -18.57
CA LYS A 249 -34.98 8.35 -17.89
C LYS A 249 -35.46 9.67 -18.51
N TYR A 250 -34.58 10.44 -19.15
CA TYR A 250 -34.97 11.66 -19.89
C TYR A 250 -35.56 11.34 -21.28
N CYS A 251 -35.12 10.26 -21.93
CA CYS A 251 -35.66 9.86 -23.25
C CYS A 251 -37.04 9.19 -23.20
N THR A 252 -37.45 8.60 -22.07
CA THR A 252 -38.79 7.99 -21.90
C THR A 252 -39.87 8.96 -21.40
N ARG A 253 -39.54 10.25 -21.26
CA ARG A 253 -40.44 11.30 -20.76
C ARG A 253 -41.04 12.20 -21.85
N PHE A 254 -41.03 11.75 -23.10
CA PHE A 254 -41.71 12.38 -24.24
C PHE A 254 -42.74 11.43 -24.84
#